data_AF-A0A7C2TYJ9-F1
#
_entry.id   AF-A0A7C2TYJ9-F1
#
_cell.length_a   1.000
_cell.length_b   1.000
_cell.length_c   1.000
_cell.angle_alpha   90.00
_cell.angle_beta   90.00
_cell.angle_gamma   90.00
#
_symmetry.space_group_name_H-M   'P 1'
#
loop_
_entity.id
_entity.type
_entity.pdbx_description
1 polymer ?
#
loop_
_entity_poly.entity_id
_entity_poly.type
_entity_poly.pdbx_seq_one_letter_code
_entity_poly.pdbx_strand_id
1 'polypeptide(L)'
;MSVLKMIVADDQYYLSGEPHGSCAEWVYAACSRNPKSLEELDRLLPEFGADADLRRLLSYGSLELEPVDAGLIIVDLAKKWIYAEDSYFDAHRTGRYTTRDDEREIEYRFSDEWQFVSEPKWFRYLHDLNLKSYGNLHGPANAGADDGEFFSDDFEFEDEPAPAVDDDYRNDSYSDVTYTNRVCGLIYFEPQNADETRDYQTLEHIASYDNDAAAALHGIEREKEKIASLKIELQAAENLLKRTGEPRWEIKCSALQAHLGKHEKDISRLTGEHSEAAAMAAELRNLLATDKGREWLKDWEEDEEEDAEDMELPY
;
A
#
# COMPACT_ATOMS: atom_id res chain seq x y z
N MET A 1 -4.87 -0.90 -20.89
CA MET A 1 -5.66 -1.84 -20.06
C MET A 1 -5.20 -1.61 -18.65
N SER A 2 -6.11 -1.23 -17.77
CA SER A 2 -5.74 -0.73 -16.45
C SER A 2 -5.96 -1.81 -15.41
N VAL A 3 -4.89 -2.52 -15.11
CA VAL A 3 -4.90 -3.69 -14.24
C VAL A 3 -4.49 -3.24 -12.84
N LEU A 4 -5.26 -3.64 -11.82
CA LEU A 4 -4.96 -3.37 -10.42
C LEU A 4 -4.57 -4.65 -9.71
N LYS A 5 -3.61 -4.60 -8.79
CA LYS A 5 -3.40 -5.70 -7.85
C LYS A 5 -4.46 -5.56 -6.76
N MET A 6 -5.27 -6.59 -6.54
CA MET A 6 -6.29 -6.55 -5.49
C MET A 6 -6.18 -7.76 -4.57
N ILE A 7 -6.07 -7.50 -3.26
CA ILE A 7 -6.03 -8.50 -2.21
C ILE A 7 -7.21 -8.28 -1.27
N VAL A 8 -7.97 -9.32 -0.99
CA VAL A 8 -9.04 -9.30 0.01
C VAL A 8 -8.83 -10.45 0.98
N ALA A 9 -8.78 -10.15 2.28
CA ALA A 9 -8.55 -11.13 3.32
C ALA A 9 -9.62 -11.05 4.42
N ASP A 10 -9.92 -12.19 5.03
CA ASP A 10 -10.63 -12.28 6.30
C ASP A 10 -9.74 -12.97 7.36
N ASP A 11 -10.33 -13.47 8.45
CA ASP A 11 -9.59 -14.06 9.56
C ASP A 11 -8.96 -15.43 9.23
N GLN A 12 -9.38 -16.07 8.13
CA GLN A 12 -8.97 -17.43 7.78
C GLN A 12 -8.38 -17.53 6.37
N TYR A 13 -8.85 -16.69 5.46
CA TYR A 13 -8.62 -16.81 4.05
C TYR A 13 -8.19 -15.51 3.40
N TYR A 14 -7.59 -15.64 2.22
CA TYR A 14 -7.35 -14.50 1.33
C TYR A 14 -7.62 -14.86 -0.13
N LEU A 15 -7.99 -13.85 -0.91
CA LEU A 15 -8.00 -13.82 -2.37
C LEU A 15 -7.04 -12.75 -2.84
N SER A 16 -6.38 -13.00 -3.96
CA SER A 16 -5.47 -12.03 -4.57
C SER A 16 -5.54 -12.16 -6.07
N GLY A 17 -6.01 -11.15 -6.79
CA GLY A 17 -6.07 -11.15 -8.24
C GLY A 17 -5.52 -9.88 -8.85
N GLU A 18 -5.61 -9.81 -10.16
CA GLU A 18 -5.25 -8.65 -10.98
C GLU A 18 -6.47 -8.17 -11.80
N PRO A 19 -7.57 -7.75 -11.14
CA PRO A 19 -8.78 -7.32 -11.84
C PRO A 19 -8.58 -6.01 -12.62
N HIS A 20 -9.48 -5.78 -13.58
CA HIS A 20 -9.65 -4.45 -14.17
C HIS A 20 -10.22 -3.46 -13.14
N GLY A 21 -9.92 -2.16 -13.29
CA GLY A 21 -10.38 -1.09 -12.39
C GLY A 21 -11.87 -1.15 -12.03
N SER A 22 -12.73 -1.33 -13.04
CA SER A 22 -14.19 -1.44 -12.84
C SER A 22 -14.61 -2.62 -11.95
N CYS A 23 -13.90 -3.74 -12.04
CA CYS A 23 -14.17 -4.90 -11.21
C CYS A 23 -13.73 -4.66 -9.75
N ALA A 24 -12.61 -3.98 -9.56
CA ALA A 24 -12.14 -3.60 -8.23
C ALA A 24 -13.10 -2.63 -7.54
N GLU A 25 -13.70 -1.70 -8.30
CA GLU A 25 -14.70 -0.75 -7.80
C GLU A 25 -15.95 -1.45 -7.25
N TRP A 26 -16.44 -2.51 -7.90
CA TRP A 26 -17.56 -3.31 -7.38
C TRP A 26 -17.24 -3.96 -6.03
N VAL A 27 -16.05 -4.57 -5.91
CA VAL A 27 -15.61 -5.23 -4.68
C VAL A 27 -15.41 -4.19 -3.56
N TYR A 28 -14.81 -3.06 -3.90
CA TYR A 28 -14.62 -1.94 -2.98
C TYR A 28 -15.97 -1.41 -2.48
N ALA A 29 -16.90 -1.09 -3.37
CA ALA A 29 -18.23 -0.61 -3.01
C ALA A 29 -19.02 -1.64 -2.18
N ALA A 30 -18.90 -2.93 -2.49
CA ALA A 30 -19.51 -4.00 -1.70
C ALA A 30 -18.98 -4.07 -0.26
N CYS A 31 -17.71 -3.71 -0.02
CA CYS A 31 -17.15 -3.62 1.33
C CYS A 31 -17.85 -2.54 2.19
N SER A 32 -18.47 -1.53 1.58
CA SER A 32 -19.24 -0.51 2.30
C SER A 32 -20.45 -1.08 3.05
N ARG A 33 -20.94 -2.28 2.64
CA ARG A 33 -21.99 -3.04 3.35
C ARG A 33 -21.49 -3.80 4.58
N ASN A 34 -20.23 -3.59 4.96
CA ASN A 34 -19.57 -4.14 6.14
C ASN A 34 -19.52 -5.68 6.22
N PRO A 35 -19.21 -6.42 5.13
CA PRO A 35 -19.11 -7.88 5.17
C PRO A 35 -18.01 -8.35 6.13
N LYS A 36 -18.25 -9.46 6.84
CA LYS A 36 -17.33 -10.01 7.84
C LYS A 36 -16.46 -11.15 7.32
N SER A 37 -16.81 -11.73 6.18
CA SER A 37 -16.06 -12.81 5.55
C SER A 37 -16.10 -12.69 4.02
N LEU A 38 -15.23 -13.43 3.35
CA LEU A 38 -15.22 -13.50 1.88
C LEU A 38 -16.55 -14.03 1.32
N GLU A 39 -17.22 -14.97 2.00
CA GLU A 39 -18.55 -15.46 1.58
C GLU A 39 -19.64 -14.41 1.70
N GLU A 40 -19.59 -13.54 2.72
CA GLU A 40 -20.54 -12.44 2.85
C GLU A 40 -20.31 -11.39 1.76
N LEU A 41 -19.04 -11.06 1.49
CA LEU A 41 -18.66 -10.15 0.42
C LEU A 41 -19.13 -10.66 -0.95
N ASP A 42 -18.91 -11.94 -1.24
CA ASP A 42 -19.32 -12.60 -2.49
C ASP A 42 -20.83 -12.50 -2.74
N ARG A 43 -21.65 -12.65 -1.70
CA ARG A 43 -23.12 -12.52 -1.80
C ARG A 43 -23.59 -11.10 -2.10
N LEU A 44 -22.78 -10.08 -1.77
CA LEU A 44 -23.13 -8.68 -1.97
C LEU A 44 -22.77 -8.19 -3.38
N LEU A 45 -21.80 -8.79 -4.04
CA LEU A 45 -21.30 -8.37 -5.36
C LEU A 45 -22.41 -8.15 -6.41
N PRO A 46 -23.46 -9.00 -6.53
CA PRO A 46 -24.52 -8.77 -7.52
C PRO A 46 -25.33 -7.48 -7.27
N GLU A 47 -25.38 -6.97 -6.03
CA GLU A 47 -26.03 -5.69 -5.74
C GLU A 47 -25.28 -4.49 -6.33
N PHE A 48 -23.98 -4.70 -6.64
CA PHE A 48 -23.04 -3.71 -7.14
C PHE A 48 -22.74 -3.86 -8.65
N GLY A 49 -23.51 -4.68 -9.35
CA GLY A 49 -23.40 -4.85 -10.81
C GLY A 49 -22.37 -5.89 -11.25
N ALA A 50 -21.83 -6.68 -10.33
CA ALA A 50 -20.94 -7.77 -10.69
C ALA A 50 -21.73 -9.01 -11.15
N ASP A 51 -21.48 -9.43 -12.40
CA ASP A 51 -22.03 -10.68 -12.96
C ASP A 51 -21.21 -11.93 -12.59
N ALA A 52 -20.05 -11.71 -11.97
CA ALA A 52 -19.10 -12.74 -11.58
C ALA A 52 -18.97 -12.85 -10.07
N ASP A 53 -18.72 -14.06 -9.58
CA ASP A 53 -18.38 -14.30 -8.18
C ASP A 53 -16.96 -13.78 -7.88
N LEU A 54 -16.66 -13.57 -6.60
CA LEU A 54 -15.40 -13.01 -6.13
C LEU A 54 -14.18 -13.81 -6.60
N ARG A 55 -14.33 -15.13 -6.79
CA ARG A 55 -13.27 -16.02 -7.29
C ARG A 55 -13.00 -15.87 -8.78
N ARG A 56 -14.02 -15.51 -9.56
CA ARG A 56 -13.85 -15.17 -10.98
C ARG A 56 -13.23 -13.79 -11.15
N LEU A 57 -13.58 -12.84 -10.27
CA LEU A 57 -12.98 -11.49 -10.27
C LEU A 57 -11.53 -11.50 -9.80
N LEU A 58 -11.24 -12.25 -8.74
CA LEU A 58 -9.92 -12.35 -8.13
C LEU A 58 -9.37 -13.76 -8.33
N SER A 59 -8.45 -13.90 -9.28
CA SER A 59 -7.78 -15.18 -9.56
C SER A 59 -6.94 -15.67 -8.37
N TYR A 60 -6.42 -16.90 -8.43
CA TYR A 60 -5.55 -17.45 -7.38
C TYR A 60 -4.12 -16.88 -7.50
N GLY A 61 -3.88 -15.69 -6.93
CA GLY A 61 -2.56 -15.05 -6.91
C GLY A 61 -1.74 -15.27 -5.64
N SER A 62 -0.45 -14.96 -5.75
CA SER A 62 0.45 -14.76 -4.60
C SER A 62 -0.06 -13.61 -3.74
N LEU A 63 0.13 -13.70 -2.42
CA LEU A 63 -0.08 -12.59 -1.47
C LEU A 63 1.06 -11.57 -1.61
N GLU A 64 1.27 -11.03 -2.79
CA GLU A 64 2.35 -10.10 -3.09
C GLU A 64 1.82 -8.67 -3.01
N LEU A 65 2.46 -7.84 -2.18
CA LEU A 65 2.03 -6.47 -1.89
C LEU A 65 2.66 -5.44 -2.83
N GLU A 66 3.02 -5.85 -4.04
CA GLU A 66 3.57 -4.96 -5.06
C GLU A 66 2.44 -4.48 -5.98
N PRO A 67 2.34 -3.17 -6.27
CA PRO A 67 1.37 -2.66 -7.23
C PRO A 67 1.69 -3.14 -8.64
N VAL A 68 0.66 -3.20 -9.48
CA VAL A 68 0.80 -3.42 -10.92
C VAL A 68 0.14 -2.27 -11.65
N ASP A 69 0.66 -1.87 -12.80
CA ASP A 69 0.09 -0.87 -13.73
C ASP A 69 -0.74 0.26 -13.09
N ALA A 70 -2.03 0.03 -12.83
CA ALA A 70 -2.96 1.02 -12.31
C ALA A 70 -2.94 1.19 -10.78
N GLY A 71 -2.24 0.33 -10.02
CA GLY A 71 -2.14 0.40 -8.56
C GLY A 71 -2.29 -0.90 -7.75
N LEU A 72 -2.58 -0.73 -6.46
CA LEU A 72 -2.74 -1.77 -5.44
C LEU A 72 -3.89 -1.44 -4.48
N ILE A 73 -4.79 -2.41 -4.29
CA ILE A 73 -5.87 -2.34 -3.30
C ILE A 73 -5.75 -3.55 -2.37
N ILE A 74 -5.75 -3.29 -1.06
CA ILE A 74 -5.75 -4.34 -0.04
C ILE A 74 -6.90 -4.10 0.92
N VAL A 75 -7.73 -5.11 1.12
CA VAL A 75 -8.87 -5.08 2.03
C VAL A 75 -8.72 -6.18 3.08
N ASP A 76 -8.69 -5.83 4.35
CA ASP A 76 -8.83 -6.78 5.46
C ASP A 76 -10.23 -6.62 6.09
N LEU A 77 -11.09 -7.60 5.85
CA LEU A 77 -12.48 -7.64 6.32
C LEU A 77 -12.57 -7.83 7.85
N ALA A 78 -11.60 -8.51 8.46
CA ALA A 78 -11.59 -8.79 9.89
C ALA A 78 -11.20 -7.55 10.71
N LYS A 79 -10.23 -6.77 10.21
CA LYS A 79 -9.79 -5.50 10.82
C LYS A 79 -10.55 -4.27 10.31
N LYS A 80 -11.32 -4.41 9.24
CA LYS A 80 -11.97 -3.30 8.54
C LYS A 80 -10.95 -2.28 8.04
N TRP A 81 -9.85 -2.77 7.48
CA TRP A 81 -8.79 -1.93 6.94
C TRP A 81 -8.81 -1.95 5.42
N ILE A 82 -8.60 -0.79 4.82
CA ILE A 82 -8.45 -0.63 3.38
C ILE A 82 -7.18 0.17 3.11
N TYR A 83 -6.30 -0.37 2.28
CA TYR A 83 -5.30 0.37 1.54
C TYR A 83 -5.73 0.44 0.10
N ALA A 84 -5.60 1.61 -0.51
CA ALA A 84 -5.82 1.80 -1.92
C ALA A 84 -4.86 2.87 -2.41
N GLU A 85 -4.06 2.48 -3.39
CA GLU A 85 -3.24 3.34 -4.22
C GLU A 85 -3.64 2.97 -5.64
N ASP A 86 -4.58 3.70 -6.22
CA ASP A 86 -5.10 3.42 -7.55
C ASP A 86 -5.23 4.72 -8.37
N SER A 87 -5.06 4.61 -9.67
CA SER A 87 -5.22 5.73 -10.62
C SER A 87 -6.64 5.84 -11.18
N TYR A 88 -7.61 5.07 -10.66
CA TYR A 88 -8.88 4.82 -11.36
C TYR A 88 -10.08 5.52 -10.75
N PHE A 89 -10.39 5.21 -9.49
CA PHE A 89 -11.63 5.67 -8.85
C PHE A 89 -11.37 6.42 -7.56
N ASP A 90 -10.10 6.56 -7.15
CA ASP A 90 -9.67 7.34 -5.99
C ASP A 90 -10.46 6.91 -4.75
N ALA A 91 -10.04 5.79 -4.17
CA ALA A 91 -10.76 5.11 -3.10
C ALA A 91 -11.09 6.01 -1.88
N HIS A 92 -12.35 6.47 -1.80
CA HIS A 92 -12.87 7.29 -0.70
C HIS A 92 -13.89 6.59 0.21
N ARG A 93 -14.08 7.14 1.43
CA ARG A 93 -15.12 6.66 2.37
C ARG A 93 -16.54 6.74 1.80
N THR A 94 -16.79 7.68 0.91
CA THR A 94 -18.06 7.85 0.19
C THR A 94 -17.76 8.08 -1.26
N GLY A 95 -18.55 7.48 -2.13
CA GLY A 95 -18.41 7.69 -3.56
C GLY A 95 -19.61 7.18 -4.31
N ARG A 96 -19.52 7.32 -5.62
CA ARG A 96 -20.54 6.91 -6.57
C ARG A 96 -19.88 6.51 -7.87
N TYR A 97 -20.43 5.51 -8.52
CA TYR A 97 -20.01 5.11 -9.86
C TYR A 97 -21.21 4.64 -10.67
N THR A 98 -21.04 4.61 -11.99
CA THR A 98 -22.06 4.17 -12.91
C THR A 98 -21.68 2.80 -13.45
N THR A 99 -22.56 1.82 -13.30
CA THR A 99 -22.37 0.50 -13.89
C THR A 99 -22.37 0.59 -15.41
N ARG A 100 -21.54 -0.22 -16.06
CA ARG A 100 -21.38 -0.18 -17.52
C ARG A 100 -22.62 -0.71 -18.27
N ASP A 101 -23.30 -1.71 -17.72
CA ASP A 101 -24.31 -2.48 -18.46
C ASP A 101 -25.70 -1.84 -18.43
N ASP A 102 -26.09 -1.25 -17.30
CA ASP A 102 -27.42 -0.66 -17.10
C ASP A 102 -27.39 0.83 -16.75
N GLU A 103 -26.22 1.47 -16.82
CA GLU A 103 -25.99 2.90 -16.50
C GLU A 103 -26.54 3.29 -15.12
N ARG A 104 -26.62 2.33 -14.19
CA ARG A 104 -27.15 2.56 -12.87
C ARG A 104 -26.09 3.23 -12.00
N GLU A 105 -26.44 4.38 -11.43
CA GLU A 105 -25.63 5.04 -10.42
C GLU A 105 -25.72 4.25 -9.10
N ILE A 106 -24.55 3.84 -8.61
CA ILE A 106 -24.39 3.11 -7.37
C ILE A 106 -23.61 4.00 -6.40
N GLU A 107 -24.29 4.42 -5.35
CA GLU A 107 -23.68 5.14 -4.23
C GLU A 107 -23.20 4.17 -3.16
N TYR A 108 -22.03 4.43 -2.59
CA TYR A 108 -21.49 3.68 -1.46
C TYR A 108 -21.03 4.61 -0.33
N ARG A 109 -21.13 4.13 0.91
CA ARG A 109 -20.68 4.82 2.10
C ARG A 109 -20.19 3.84 3.14
N PHE A 110 -18.90 3.87 3.44
CA PHE A 110 -18.31 3.05 4.49
C PHE A 110 -18.72 3.55 5.87
N SER A 111 -18.94 2.61 6.79
CA SER A 111 -19.13 2.92 8.21
C SER A 111 -17.83 3.46 8.83
N ASP A 112 -17.95 4.22 9.92
CA ASP A 112 -16.81 4.79 10.65
C ASP A 112 -15.86 3.73 11.25
N GLU A 113 -16.27 2.46 11.27
CA GLU A 113 -15.44 1.33 11.69
C GLU A 113 -14.33 1.03 10.69
N TRP A 114 -14.52 1.35 9.42
CA TRP A 114 -13.50 1.16 8.40
C TRP A 114 -12.38 2.19 8.54
N GLN A 115 -11.14 1.72 8.47
CA GLN A 115 -9.95 2.54 8.51
C GLN A 115 -9.24 2.50 7.15
N PHE A 116 -9.07 3.68 6.56
CA PHE A 116 -8.26 3.87 5.36
C PHE A 116 -6.84 4.11 5.80
N VAL A 117 -5.95 3.19 5.46
CA VAL A 117 -4.53 3.24 5.85
C VAL A 117 -3.69 3.70 4.67
N SER A 118 -2.66 4.50 4.94
CA SER A 118 -1.85 5.16 3.92
C SER A 118 -0.67 4.33 3.41
N GLU A 119 -0.38 3.19 4.03
CA GLU A 119 0.79 2.39 3.65
C GLU A 119 0.44 0.89 3.56
N PRO A 120 0.92 0.17 2.53
CA PRO A 120 0.63 -1.24 2.36
C PRO A 120 1.37 -2.10 3.39
N LYS A 121 2.43 -1.56 4.02
CA LYS A 121 3.23 -2.27 5.04
C LYS A 121 2.40 -2.72 6.25
N TRP A 122 1.27 -2.05 6.49
CA TRP A 122 0.33 -2.43 7.55
C TRP A 122 -0.26 -3.81 7.33
N PHE A 123 -0.28 -4.32 6.09
CA PHE A 123 -0.80 -5.64 5.72
C PHE A 123 0.28 -6.74 5.67
N ARG A 124 1.55 -6.42 5.98
CA ARG A 124 2.61 -7.45 6.00
C ARG A 124 2.31 -8.59 6.98
N TYR A 125 1.53 -8.34 8.04
CA TYR A 125 1.11 -9.41 8.96
C TYR A 125 0.23 -10.47 8.29
N LEU A 126 -0.40 -10.19 7.14
CA LEU A 126 -1.18 -11.20 6.42
C LEU A 126 -0.31 -12.41 6.04
N HIS A 127 0.99 -12.19 5.75
CA HIS A 127 1.95 -13.28 5.55
C HIS A 127 2.20 -14.11 6.82
N ASP A 128 2.16 -13.46 7.99
CA ASP A 128 2.42 -14.10 9.28
C ASP A 128 1.20 -14.87 9.81
N LEU A 129 -0.01 -14.53 9.34
CA LEU A 129 -1.26 -15.17 9.76
C LEU A 129 -1.47 -16.58 9.18
N ASN A 130 -0.60 -17.03 8.27
CA ASN A 130 -0.73 -18.34 7.61
C ASN A 130 -2.14 -18.54 7.00
N LEU A 131 -2.68 -17.46 6.40
CA LEU A 131 -3.98 -17.46 5.74
C LEU A 131 -3.97 -18.44 4.58
N LYS A 132 -5.10 -19.11 4.38
CA LYS A 132 -5.26 -20.04 3.26
C LYS A 132 -5.80 -19.29 2.05
N SER A 133 -5.33 -19.62 0.85
CA SER A 133 -5.99 -19.13 -0.35
C SER A 133 -7.44 -19.62 -0.41
N TYR A 134 -8.39 -18.69 -0.57
CA TYR A 134 -9.82 -18.96 -0.63
C TYR A 134 -10.14 -19.73 -1.91
N GLY A 135 -10.46 -21.02 -1.79
CA GLY A 135 -10.70 -21.94 -2.90
C GLY A 135 -9.86 -23.21 -2.87
N ASN A 136 -8.81 -23.26 -2.03
CA ASN A 136 -8.19 -24.53 -1.59
C ASN A 136 -9.07 -25.34 -0.62
N LEU A 137 -10.34 -24.95 -0.47
CA LEU A 137 -11.37 -25.77 0.15
C LEU A 137 -11.70 -26.92 -0.82
N HIS A 138 -10.95 -28.01 -0.73
CA HIS A 138 -11.39 -29.32 -1.25
C HIS A 138 -12.61 -29.81 -0.46
N GLY A 139 -13.74 -29.11 -0.60
CA GLY A 139 -15.05 -29.58 -0.19
C GLY A 139 -15.64 -30.47 -1.29
N PRO A 140 -16.34 -31.57 -0.96
CA PRO A 140 -16.85 -32.55 -1.94
C PRO A 140 -17.97 -32.04 -2.88
N ALA A 141 -18.20 -30.73 -2.99
CA ALA A 141 -19.33 -30.15 -3.71
C ALA A 141 -19.00 -29.64 -5.14
N ASN A 142 -17.73 -29.52 -5.53
CA ASN A 142 -17.34 -28.97 -6.84
C ASN A 142 -16.84 -30.01 -7.86
N ALA A 143 -17.17 -31.29 -7.71
CA ALA A 143 -16.77 -32.35 -8.62
C ALA A 143 -17.53 -32.37 -9.98
N GLY A 144 -18.06 -31.23 -10.44
CA GLY A 144 -18.86 -31.16 -11.67
C GLY A 144 -18.88 -29.82 -12.40
N ALA A 145 -18.13 -28.82 -11.93
CA ALA A 145 -17.85 -27.64 -12.75
C ALA A 145 -16.60 -27.96 -13.55
N ASP A 146 -16.82 -28.49 -14.75
CA ASP A 146 -15.84 -28.61 -15.82
C ASP A 146 -15.12 -27.26 -15.93
N ASP A 147 -13.83 -27.27 -15.61
CA ASP A 147 -12.87 -26.21 -15.83
C ASP A 147 -12.63 -26.08 -17.33
N GLY A 148 -13.70 -25.69 -18.04
CA GLY A 148 -13.65 -25.32 -19.44
C GLY A 148 -12.51 -24.33 -19.61
N GLU A 149 -11.50 -24.77 -20.35
CA GLU A 149 -10.33 -24.00 -20.73
C GLU A 149 -10.77 -22.58 -21.08
N PHE A 150 -10.31 -21.63 -20.26
CA PHE A 150 -10.59 -20.22 -20.44
C PHE A 150 -9.88 -19.79 -21.74
N PHE A 151 -10.64 -19.69 -22.83
CA PHE A 151 -10.19 -19.08 -24.07
C PHE A 151 -9.91 -17.61 -23.79
N SER A 152 -8.64 -17.24 -23.69
CA SER A 152 -8.15 -15.87 -23.65
C SER A 152 -8.28 -15.13 -24.99
N ASP A 153 -8.94 -15.72 -26.00
CA ASP A 153 -8.78 -15.32 -27.40
C ASP A 153 -9.96 -14.56 -28.04
N ASP A 154 -11.11 -14.37 -27.38
CA ASP A 154 -12.29 -13.78 -28.05
C ASP A 154 -12.74 -12.39 -27.53
N PHE A 155 -11.93 -11.69 -26.70
CA PHE A 155 -12.13 -10.26 -26.47
C PHE A 155 -11.32 -9.44 -27.50
N GLU A 156 -11.68 -9.57 -28.78
CA GLU A 156 -11.33 -8.57 -29.79
C GLU A 156 -12.10 -7.29 -29.44
N PHE A 157 -11.47 -6.40 -28.67
CA PHE A 157 -11.92 -5.01 -28.62
C PHE A 157 -11.70 -4.42 -30.01
N GLU A 158 -12.77 -4.23 -30.77
CA GLU A 158 -12.73 -3.34 -31.91
C GLU A 158 -12.25 -1.98 -31.40
N ASP A 159 -11.14 -1.47 -31.96
CA ASP A 159 -10.62 -0.12 -31.71
C ASP A 159 -11.66 0.91 -32.19
N GLU A 160 -12.76 1.07 -31.46
CA GLU A 160 -13.64 2.21 -31.64
C GLU A 160 -12.89 3.47 -31.19
N PRO A 161 -12.82 4.51 -32.03
CA PRO A 161 -12.16 5.76 -31.66
C PRO A 161 -12.86 6.34 -30.44
N ALA A 162 -12.07 6.68 -29.42
CA ALA A 162 -12.56 7.25 -28.18
C ALA A 162 -13.56 8.38 -28.47
N PRO A 163 -14.77 8.36 -27.89
CA PRO A 163 -15.68 9.49 -28.00
C PRO A 163 -14.98 10.73 -27.43
N ALA A 164 -15.13 11.87 -28.11
CA ALA A 164 -14.63 13.14 -27.61
C ALA A 164 -15.16 13.35 -26.18
N VAL A 165 -14.23 13.39 -25.22
CA VAL A 165 -14.53 13.66 -23.81
C VAL A 165 -14.87 15.15 -23.70
N ASP A 166 -16.11 15.46 -23.34
CA ASP A 166 -16.48 16.80 -22.90
C ASP A 166 -15.88 17.04 -21.50
N ASP A 167 -14.94 17.98 -21.40
CA ASP A 167 -14.15 18.34 -20.19
C ASP A 167 -14.96 18.96 -19.02
N ASP A 168 -16.29 18.83 -18.99
CA ASP A 168 -17.14 19.55 -18.03
C ASP A 168 -17.50 18.76 -16.73
N TYR A 169 -16.90 17.58 -16.50
CA TYR A 169 -17.13 16.80 -15.26
C TYR A 169 -16.18 17.20 -14.12
N ARG A 170 -16.36 18.40 -13.56
CA ARG A 170 -15.84 18.75 -12.22
C ARG A 170 -16.80 18.22 -11.15
N ASN A 171 -16.39 17.14 -10.49
CA ASN A 171 -17.09 16.54 -9.35
C ASN A 171 -16.76 17.36 -8.09
N ASP A 172 -17.65 18.25 -7.67
CA ASP A 172 -17.54 18.99 -6.40
C ASP A 172 -17.85 18.05 -5.21
N SER A 173 -16.86 17.27 -4.75
CA SER A 173 -16.93 16.56 -3.47
C SER A 173 -16.11 17.30 -2.40
N TYR A 174 -16.79 17.72 -1.34
CA TYR A 174 -16.18 18.36 -0.18
C TYR A 174 -15.28 17.37 0.56
N SER A 175 -14.03 17.76 0.78
CA SER A 175 -13.00 16.97 1.45
C SER A 175 -13.19 16.94 2.97
N ASP A 176 -13.78 15.86 3.48
CA ASP A 176 -13.67 15.49 4.90
C ASP A 176 -12.39 14.67 5.13
N VAL A 177 -11.22 15.32 4.93
CA VAL A 177 -9.90 14.77 5.25
C VAL A 177 -9.30 15.59 6.40
N THR A 178 -9.66 15.28 7.63
CA THR A 178 -8.98 15.81 8.84
C THR A 178 -8.43 14.74 9.79
N TYR A 179 -8.55 13.46 9.45
CA TYR A 179 -7.99 12.35 10.22
C TYR A 179 -7.58 11.27 9.22
N THR A 180 -6.39 11.29 8.61
CA THR A 180 -5.20 10.63 9.16
C THR A 180 -3.86 11.09 8.52
N ASN A 181 -3.85 12.11 7.66
CA ASN A 181 -2.61 12.71 7.13
C ASN A 181 -1.94 13.65 8.14
N ARG A 182 -1.38 13.10 9.23
CA ARG A 182 -0.55 13.86 10.18
C ARG A 182 0.96 13.67 10.05
N VAL A 183 1.40 13.07 8.95
CA VAL A 183 2.74 13.30 8.40
C VAL A 183 2.51 13.65 6.92
N CYS A 184 2.97 14.83 6.50
CA CYS A 184 2.74 15.46 5.19
C CYS A 184 1.36 16.10 4.94
N GLY A 185 0.75 16.71 5.96
CA GLY A 185 -0.20 17.80 5.77
C GLY A 185 0.53 19.13 5.61
N LEU A 186 1.23 19.35 4.49
CA LEU A 186 1.52 20.70 4.05
C LEU A 186 0.17 21.30 3.66
N ILE A 187 -0.31 22.24 4.47
CA ILE A 187 -1.40 23.13 4.08
C ILE A 187 -0.91 23.81 2.80
N TYR A 188 -1.55 23.53 1.66
CA TYR A 188 -1.39 24.31 0.44
C TYR A 188 -1.85 25.74 0.74
N PHE A 189 -0.93 26.54 1.27
CA PHE A 189 -1.00 27.98 1.10
C PHE A 189 -0.60 28.21 -0.35
N GLU A 190 -1.51 28.69 -1.18
CA GLU A 190 -1.10 29.35 -2.42
C GLU A 190 -0.22 30.53 -2.02
N PRO A 191 1.10 30.48 -2.30
CA PRO A 191 1.99 31.58 -1.96
C PRO A 191 1.51 32.81 -2.71
N GLN A 192 1.23 33.90 -1.98
CA GLN A 192 0.67 35.10 -2.60
C GLN A 192 1.72 35.89 -3.39
N ASN A 193 3.00 35.48 -3.32
CA ASN A 193 4.12 36.06 -4.06
C ASN A 193 5.13 34.98 -4.48
N ALA A 194 5.78 35.15 -5.63
CA ALA A 194 6.83 34.26 -6.16
C ALA A 194 8.09 34.15 -5.27
N ASP A 195 8.25 35.03 -4.27
CA ASP A 195 9.32 34.97 -3.27
C ASP A 195 9.02 33.93 -2.16
N GLU A 196 7.76 33.50 -2.01
CA GLU A 196 7.32 32.51 -1.00
C GLU A 196 7.38 31.06 -1.51
N THR A 197 7.33 30.82 -2.82
CA THR A 197 7.48 29.48 -3.44
C THR A 197 8.88 28.88 -3.22
N ARG A 198 9.90 29.73 -3.10
CA ARG A 198 11.33 29.35 -3.04
C ARG A 198 11.71 28.64 -1.72
N ASP A 199 11.14 29.04 -0.59
CA ASP A 199 11.38 28.35 0.70
C ASP A 199 10.83 26.90 0.76
N TYR A 200 9.95 26.48 -0.16
CA TYR A 200 9.27 25.18 -0.08
C TYR A 200 10.13 23.99 -0.48
N GLN A 201 10.90 24.06 -1.56
CA GLN A 201 11.67 22.90 -2.06
C GLN A 201 12.71 22.45 -1.04
N THR A 202 13.39 23.39 -0.39
CA THR A 202 14.38 23.04 0.63
C THR A 202 13.76 22.48 1.91
N LEU A 203 12.56 22.96 2.28
CA LEU A 203 11.79 22.36 3.36
C LEU A 203 11.32 20.94 2.99
N GLU A 204 11.01 20.67 1.73
CA GLU A 204 10.71 19.32 1.24
C GLU A 204 11.93 18.39 1.31
N HIS A 205 13.13 18.86 0.93
CA HIS A 205 14.36 18.08 1.09
C HIS A 205 14.64 17.75 2.56
N ILE A 206 14.51 18.72 3.48
CA ILE A 206 14.67 18.46 4.92
C ILE A 206 13.62 17.46 5.41
N ALA A 207 12.36 17.63 5.00
CA ALA A 207 11.28 16.73 5.36
C ALA A 207 11.54 15.30 4.84
N SER A 208 12.11 15.17 3.63
CA SER A 208 12.51 13.89 3.07
C SER A 208 13.58 13.20 3.93
N TYR A 209 14.66 13.89 4.30
CA TYR A 209 15.69 13.32 5.18
C TYR A 209 15.17 12.99 6.59
N ASP A 210 14.26 13.79 7.13
CA ASP A 210 13.60 13.49 8.41
C ASP A 210 12.72 12.23 8.30
N ASN A 211 12.01 12.07 7.19
CA ASN A 211 11.21 10.87 6.92
C ASN A 211 12.09 9.63 6.79
N ASP A 212 13.22 9.72 6.09
CA ASP A 212 14.20 8.64 5.98
C ASP A 212 14.79 8.26 7.35
N ALA A 213 15.16 9.24 8.16
CA ALA A 213 15.64 9.00 9.53
C ALA A 213 14.57 8.32 10.40
N ALA A 214 13.31 8.76 10.30
CA ALA A 214 12.19 8.15 11.01
C ALA A 214 11.91 6.72 10.53
N ALA A 215 11.99 6.46 9.23
CA ALA A 215 11.84 5.13 8.64
C ALA A 215 12.94 4.17 9.12
N ALA A 216 14.20 4.64 9.15
CA ALA A 216 15.32 3.89 9.69
C ALA A 216 15.13 3.58 11.19
N LEU A 217 14.66 4.54 11.99
CA LEU A 217 14.38 4.34 13.41
C LEU A 217 13.32 3.25 13.64
N HIS A 218 12.21 3.32 12.90
CA HIS A 218 11.16 2.31 12.95
C HIS A 218 11.67 0.92 12.51
N GLY A 219 12.56 0.87 11.51
CA GLY A 219 13.27 -0.33 11.11
C GLY A 219 14.08 -0.93 12.27
N ILE A 220 14.85 -0.11 12.99
CA ILE A 220 15.64 -0.53 14.16
C ILE A 220 14.75 -1.12 15.25
N GLU A 221 13.62 -0.49 15.57
CA GLU A 221 12.69 -0.99 16.60
C GLU A 221 12.13 -2.36 16.25
N ARG A 222 11.69 -2.56 15.00
CA ARG A 222 11.22 -3.85 14.51
C ARG A 222 12.29 -4.95 14.62
N GLU A 223 13.53 -4.64 14.26
CA GLU A 223 14.62 -5.62 14.38
C GLU A 223 14.96 -5.95 15.84
N LYS A 224 14.83 -4.97 16.76
CA LYS A 224 14.98 -5.22 18.22
C LYS A 224 13.92 -6.19 18.74
N GLU A 225 12.67 -6.07 18.29
CA GLU A 225 11.59 -6.98 18.67
C GLU A 225 11.87 -8.42 18.20
N LYS A 226 12.33 -8.58 16.95
CA LYS A 226 12.74 -9.89 16.41
C LYS A 226 13.87 -10.51 17.24
N ILE A 227 14.90 -9.73 17.58
CA ILE A 227 15.99 -10.21 18.45
C ILE A 227 15.47 -10.61 19.82
N ALA A 228 14.56 -9.85 20.42
CA ALA A 228 13.99 -10.19 21.71
C ALA A 228 13.24 -11.53 21.66
N SER A 229 12.43 -11.76 20.63
CA SER A 229 11.74 -13.04 20.39
C SER A 229 12.73 -14.20 20.20
N LEU A 230 13.74 -14.04 19.34
CA LEU A 230 14.76 -15.05 19.09
C LEU A 230 15.58 -15.39 20.35
N LYS A 231 15.86 -14.41 21.22
CA LYS A 231 16.53 -14.65 22.51
C LYS A 231 15.70 -15.52 23.45
N ILE A 232 14.38 -15.32 23.49
CA ILE A 232 13.47 -16.16 24.28
C ILE A 232 13.48 -17.59 23.74
N GLU A 233 13.41 -17.77 22.42
CA GLU A 233 13.43 -19.09 21.80
C GLU A 233 14.78 -19.81 21.99
N LEU A 234 15.89 -19.08 21.84
CA LEU A 234 17.23 -19.60 22.10
C LEU A 234 17.36 -20.06 23.56
N GLN A 235 16.89 -19.26 24.51
CA GLN A 235 16.92 -19.63 25.92
C GLN A 235 16.10 -20.90 26.20
N ALA A 236 14.94 -21.05 25.54
CA ALA A 236 14.13 -22.26 25.65
C ALA A 236 14.83 -23.49 25.06
N ALA A 237 15.46 -23.34 23.88
CA ALA A 237 16.21 -24.41 23.22
C ALA A 237 17.43 -24.85 24.06
N GLU A 238 18.18 -23.91 24.63
CA GLU A 238 19.29 -24.21 25.54
C GLU A 238 18.85 -24.97 26.78
N ASN A 239 17.70 -24.59 27.36
CA ASN A 239 17.13 -25.28 28.51
C ASN A 239 16.73 -26.72 28.17
N LEU A 240 16.20 -26.96 26.96
CA LEU A 240 15.88 -28.30 26.47
C LEU A 240 17.14 -29.12 26.21
N LEU A 241 18.16 -28.53 25.57
CA LEU A 241 19.47 -29.18 25.37
C LEU A 241 20.08 -29.63 26.70
N LYS A 242 20.08 -28.77 27.73
CA LYS A 242 20.58 -29.09 29.08
C LYS A 242 19.80 -30.22 29.74
N ARG A 243 18.49 -30.33 29.48
CA ARG A 243 17.63 -31.34 30.10
C ARG A 243 17.72 -32.70 29.40
N THR A 244 17.75 -32.72 28.07
CA THR A 244 17.63 -33.95 27.30
C THR A 244 18.95 -34.45 26.73
N GLY A 245 19.92 -33.56 26.51
CA GLY A 245 21.18 -33.89 25.83
C GLY A 245 21.01 -34.30 24.36
N GLU A 246 19.84 -34.06 23.76
CA GLU A 246 19.58 -34.49 22.38
C GLU A 246 20.28 -33.56 21.37
N PRO A 247 21.01 -34.10 20.37
CA PRO A 247 21.75 -33.31 19.37
C PRO A 247 20.90 -32.33 18.56
N ARG A 248 19.61 -32.61 18.37
CA ARG A 248 18.70 -31.70 17.64
C ARG A 248 18.61 -30.31 18.26
N TRP A 249 18.75 -30.20 19.59
CA TRP A 249 18.70 -28.91 20.26
C TRP A 249 19.99 -28.11 20.09
N GLU A 250 21.13 -28.77 19.94
CA GLU A 250 22.40 -28.12 19.61
C GLU A 250 22.35 -27.50 18.20
N ILE A 251 21.82 -28.24 17.23
CA ILE A 251 21.57 -27.73 15.87
C ILE A 251 20.61 -26.53 15.91
N LYS A 252 19.51 -26.63 16.67
CA LYS A 252 18.55 -25.52 16.81
C LYS A 252 19.19 -24.28 17.46
N CYS A 253 19.96 -24.44 18.54
CA CYS A 253 20.68 -23.33 19.17
C CYS A 253 21.64 -22.65 18.19
N SER A 254 22.39 -23.45 17.40
CA SER A 254 23.33 -22.93 16.40
C SER A 254 22.62 -22.13 15.30
N ALA A 255 21.47 -22.62 14.82
CA ALA A 255 20.64 -21.90 13.84
C ALA A 255 20.08 -20.59 14.41
N LEU A 256 19.55 -20.60 15.64
CA LEU A 256 19.03 -19.40 16.30
C LEU A 256 20.13 -18.36 16.56
N GLN A 257 21.34 -18.78 16.93
CA GLN A 257 22.49 -17.89 17.08
C GLN A 257 22.89 -17.25 15.74
N ALA A 258 22.87 -18.02 14.64
CA ALA A 258 23.15 -17.48 13.32
C ALA A 258 22.11 -16.44 12.88
N HIS A 259 20.82 -16.69 13.16
CA HIS A 259 19.74 -15.75 12.89
C HIS A 259 19.90 -14.46 13.71
N LEU A 260 20.21 -14.59 14.99
CA LEU A 260 20.43 -13.46 15.89
C LEU A 260 21.59 -12.58 15.39
N GLY A 261 22.70 -13.19 14.98
CA GLY A 261 23.84 -12.46 14.40
C GLY A 261 23.53 -11.75 13.07
N LYS A 262 22.54 -12.23 12.29
CA LYS A 262 22.06 -11.53 11.10
C LYS A 262 21.29 -10.26 11.49
N HIS A 263 20.31 -10.38 12.37
CA HIS A 263 19.51 -9.23 12.82
C HIS A 263 20.34 -8.16 13.55
N GLU A 264 21.38 -8.56 14.30
CA GLU A 264 22.32 -7.60 14.91
C GLU A 264 23.11 -6.79 13.88
N LYS A 265 23.49 -7.40 12.75
CA LYS A 265 24.12 -6.69 11.63
C LYS A 265 23.14 -5.74 10.95
N ASP A 266 21.89 -6.16 10.78
CA ASP A 266 20.85 -5.31 10.18
C ASP A 266 20.58 -4.07 11.05
N ILE A 267 20.50 -4.22 12.37
CA ILE A 267 20.43 -3.06 13.30
C ILE A 267 21.63 -2.15 13.13
N SER A 268 22.83 -2.70 13.03
CA SER A 268 24.06 -1.91 12.89
C SER A 268 24.04 -1.10 11.59
N ARG A 269 23.58 -1.69 10.49
CA ARG A 269 23.40 -1.02 9.20
C ARG A 269 22.38 0.11 9.31
N LEU A 270 21.16 -0.18 9.80
CA LEU A 270 20.09 0.80 9.94
C LEU A 270 20.46 1.96 10.88
N THR A 271 21.26 1.68 11.92
CA THR A 271 21.78 2.72 12.83
C THR A 271 22.76 3.65 12.11
N GLY A 272 23.56 3.12 11.18
CA GLY A 272 24.40 3.91 10.29
C GLY A 272 23.57 4.82 9.39
N GLU A 273 22.58 4.25 8.69
CA GLU A 273 21.66 4.97 7.80
C GLU A 273 20.90 6.09 8.53
N HIS A 274 20.35 5.79 9.71
CA HIS A 274 19.72 6.81 10.57
C HIS A 274 20.70 7.94 10.92
N SER A 275 21.93 7.60 11.32
CA SER A 275 22.91 8.60 11.76
C SER A 275 23.33 9.51 10.62
N GLU A 276 23.47 8.96 9.41
CA GLU A 276 23.79 9.70 8.19
C GLU A 276 22.64 10.64 7.79
N ALA A 277 21.41 10.13 7.68
CA ALA A 277 20.24 10.94 7.36
C ALA A 277 20.01 12.06 8.39
N ALA A 278 20.12 11.75 9.69
CA ALA A 278 20.00 12.74 10.74
C ALA A 278 21.12 13.81 10.70
N ALA A 279 22.35 13.43 10.32
CA ALA A 279 23.44 14.36 10.15
C ALA A 279 23.22 15.30 8.96
N MET A 280 22.77 14.78 7.81
CA MET A 280 22.41 15.58 6.64
C MET A 280 21.28 16.56 6.95
N ALA A 281 20.20 16.10 7.58
CA ALA A 281 19.11 16.97 8.01
C ALA A 281 19.57 18.06 8.99
N ALA A 282 20.51 17.76 9.90
CA ALA A 282 21.07 18.74 10.82
C ALA A 282 21.99 19.76 10.12
N GLU A 283 22.80 19.32 9.16
CA GLU A 283 23.67 20.18 8.36
C GLU A 283 22.86 21.16 7.52
N LEU A 284 21.82 20.70 6.82
CA LEU A 284 20.90 21.54 6.06
C LEU A 284 20.22 22.59 6.94
N ARG A 285 19.68 22.19 8.10
CA ARG A 285 19.09 23.13 9.06
C ARG A 285 20.09 24.18 9.55
N ASN A 286 21.33 23.78 9.82
CA ASN A 286 22.38 24.71 10.26
C ASN A 286 22.77 25.68 9.13
N LEU A 287 22.85 25.20 7.90
CA LEU A 287 23.13 26.03 6.72
C LEU A 287 22.05 27.11 6.58
N LEU A 288 20.77 26.70 6.58
CA LEU A 288 19.61 27.61 6.49
C LEU A 288 19.49 28.60 7.64
N ALA A 289 20.05 28.28 8.81
CA ALA A 289 20.08 29.21 9.93
C ALA A 289 20.98 30.43 9.65
N THR A 290 21.96 30.30 8.75
CA THR A 290 22.90 31.38 8.39
C THR A 290 22.42 32.23 7.22
N ASP A 291 22.78 33.52 7.19
CA ASP A 291 22.48 34.41 6.06
C ASP A 291 23.10 33.90 4.75
N LYS A 292 24.36 33.42 4.83
CA LYS A 292 25.07 32.84 3.67
C LYS A 292 24.41 31.58 3.13
N GLY A 293 23.86 30.74 3.99
CA GLY A 293 23.16 29.53 3.55
C GLY A 293 21.85 29.87 2.86
N ARG A 294 21.13 30.89 3.34
CA ARG A 294 19.94 31.42 2.65
C ARG A 294 20.29 32.08 1.30
N GLU A 295 21.40 32.79 1.22
CA GLU A 295 21.90 33.36 -0.05
C GLU A 295 22.32 32.26 -1.03
N TRP A 296 23.08 31.25 -0.59
CA TRP A 296 23.48 30.12 -1.43
C TRP A 296 22.29 29.34 -1.99
N LEU A 297 21.24 29.18 -1.19
CA LEU A 297 20.01 28.51 -1.63
C LEU A 297 19.32 29.26 -2.78
N LYS A 298 19.27 30.60 -2.69
CA LYS A 298 18.71 31.44 -3.75
C LYS A 298 19.51 31.32 -5.05
N ASP A 299 20.83 31.29 -4.96
CA ASP A 299 21.70 31.15 -6.12
C ASP A 299 21.52 29.76 -6.78
N TRP A 300 21.34 28.69 -5.99
CA TRP A 300 21.15 27.33 -6.51
C TRP A 300 19.79 27.15 -7.24
N GLU A 301 18.73 27.76 -6.72
CA GLU A 301 17.39 27.72 -7.34
C GLU A 301 17.33 28.55 -8.63
N GLU A 302 18.08 29.66 -8.72
CA GLU A 302 18.19 30.47 -9.95
C GLU A 302 18.89 29.70 -11.08
N ASP A 303 19.87 28.85 -10.75
CA ASP A 303 20.54 27.98 -11.74
C ASP A 303 19.60 26.87 -12.27
N GLU A 304 18.70 26.32 -11.44
CA GLU A 304 17.72 25.30 -11.90
C GLU A 304 16.59 25.89 -12.77
N GLU A 305 16.18 27.15 -12.53
CA GLU A 305 15.21 27.86 -13.39
C GLU A 305 15.79 28.11 -14.80
N GLU A 306 17.07 28.46 -14.93
CA GLU A 306 17.73 28.63 -16.25
C GLU A 306 17.78 27.31 -17.04
N ASP A 307 18.07 26.18 -16.39
CA ASP A 307 18.11 24.87 -17.06
C ASP A 307 16.72 24.36 -17.48
N ALA A 308 15.65 24.81 -16.81
CA ALA A 308 14.27 24.48 -17.18
C ALA A 308 13.77 25.27 -18.40
N GLU A 309 14.17 26.54 -18.56
CA GLU A 309 13.82 27.36 -19.72
C GLU A 309 14.49 26.87 -21.02
N ASP A 310 15.71 26.33 -20.94
CA ASP A 310 16.41 25.77 -22.11
C ASP A 310 15.84 24.40 -22.58
N MET A 311 14.94 23.79 -21.80
CA MET A 311 14.22 22.56 -22.16
C MET A 311 12.83 22.79 -22.78
N GLU A 312 12.41 24.04 -23.04
CA GLU A 312 11.28 24.32 -23.92
C GLU A 312 11.62 23.93 -25.37
N LEU A 313 11.49 22.62 -25.66
CA LEU A 313 11.58 22.06 -27.00
C LEU A 313 10.54 22.74 -27.89
N PRO A 314 10.91 23.17 -29.12
CA PRO A 314 9.98 23.83 -30.02
C PRO A 314 8.88 22.84 -30.43
N TYR A 315 7.65 23.10 -29.95
CA TYR A 315 6.43 22.47 -30.44
C TYR A 315 6.05 22.98 -31.84
#